data_AF-A8UWD2-F1
#
_entry.id   AF-A8UWD2-F1
#
_cell.length_a   1.000
_cell.length_b   1.000
_cell.length_c   1.000
_cell.angle_alpha   90.00
_cell.angle_beta   90.00
_cell.angle_gamma   90.00
#
_symmetry.space_group_name_H-M   'P 1'
#
loop_
_entity.id
_entity.type
_entity.pdbx_description
1 polymer ?
#
loop_
_entity_poly.entity_id
_entity_poly.type
_entity_poly.pdbx_seq_one_letter_code
_entity_poly.pdbx_strand_id
1 'polypeptide(L)'
;MSDLKSKISSLKERLLDPFNVNELEREFEELLELMRRSDPSEIREIKDDFEEIRELLFRNLEIISGGLKPLLERGKGGLFSRRV
;
A
#
# COMPACT_ATOMS: atom_id res chain seq x y z
N MET A 1 -8.42 -16.49 6.95
CA MET A 1 -7.90 -15.11 6.80
C MET A 1 -7.80 -14.85 5.31
N SER A 2 -8.37 -13.76 4.78
CA SER A 2 -8.30 -13.44 3.34
C SER A 2 -6.86 -13.12 2.94
N ASP A 3 -6.41 -13.56 1.77
CA ASP A 3 -5.06 -13.32 1.25
C ASP A 3 -4.69 -11.83 1.27
N LEU A 4 -5.69 -10.97 1.05
CA LEU A 4 -5.56 -9.51 1.10
C LEU A 4 -5.21 -8.99 2.50
N LYS A 5 -5.89 -9.46 3.54
CA LYS A 5 -5.63 -9.07 4.94
C LYS A 5 -4.25 -9.53 5.40
N SER A 6 -3.84 -10.73 4.99
CA SER A 6 -2.51 -11.26 5.28
C SER A 6 -1.40 -10.43 4.62
N LYS A 7 -1.58 -10.04 3.34
CA LYS A 7 -0.61 -9.21 2.62
C LYS A 7 -0.46 -7.83 3.25
N ILE A 8 -1.58 -7.19 3.63
CA ILE A 8 -1.56 -5.90 4.33
C ILE A 8 -0.83 -5.99 5.67
N SER A 9 -1.15 -6.98 6.49
CA SER A 9 -0.49 -7.15 7.79
C SER A 9 1.03 -7.31 7.64
N SER A 10 1.45 -8.15 6.69
CA SER A 10 2.88 -8.36 6.38
C SER A 10 3.57 -7.07 5.92
N LEU A 11 2.95 -6.32 5.01
CA LEU A 11 3.50 -5.05 4.53
C LEU A 11 3.62 -4.02 5.66
N LYS A 12 2.61 -3.95 6.53
CA LYS A 12 2.61 -3.05 7.69
C LYS A 12 3.77 -3.35 8.64
N GLU A 13 4.00 -4.61 8.97
CA GLU A 13 5.15 -5.01 9.82
C GLU A 13 6.49 -4.66 9.18
N ARG A 14 6.65 -4.90 7.87
CA ARG A 14 7.88 -4.55 7.15
C ARG A 14 8.13 -3.05 7.12
N LEU A 15 7.07 -2.26 6.94
CA LEU A 15 7.10 -0.79 6.94
C LEU A 15 7.35 -0.17 8.32
N LEU A 16 7.38 -0.95 9.41
CA LEU A 16 7.88 -0.44 10.69
C LEU A 16 9.38 -0.16 10.66
N ASP A 17 10.12 -0.87 9.80
CA ASP A 17 11.52 -0.59 9.52
C ASP A 17 11.65 0.23 8.23
N PRO A 18 12.01 1.53 8.32
CA PRO A 18 12.15 2.36 7.13
C PRO A 18 13.21 1.86 6.17
N PHE A 19 14.26 1.16 6.61
CA PHE A 19 15.32 0.72 5.70
C PHE A 19 15.01 -0.59 4.98
N ASN A 20 13.89 -1.24 5.32
CA ASN A 20 13.44 -2.49 4.70
C ASN A 20 12.70 -2.24 3.38
N VAL A 21 13.38 -1.60 2.42
CA VAL A 21 12.81 -1.27 1.10
C VAL A 21 12.97 -2.37 0.05
N ASN A 22 13.69 -3.45 0.39
CA ASN A 22 13.94 -4.55 -0.54
C ASN A 22 12.62 -5.22 -0.94
N GLU A 23 12.37 -5.34 -2.24
CA GLU A 23 11.16 -5.94 -2.82
C GLU A 23 9.84 -5.23 -2.48
N LEU A 24 9.89 -4.06 -1.83
CA LEU A 24 8.71 -3.36 -1.35
C LEU A 24 7.83 -2.88 -2.52
N GLU A 25 8.44 -2.43 -3.62
CA GLU A 25 7.73 -2.08 -4.86
C GLU A 25 6.93 -3.26 -5.41
N ARG A 26 7.55 -4.44 -5.50
CA ARG A 26 6.92 -5.67 -5.97
C ARG A 26 5.76 -6.10 -5.06
N GLU A 27 5.94 -6.01 -3.74
CA GLU A 27 4.87 -6.36 -2.80
C GLU A 27 3.65 -5.44 -2.89
N PHE A 28 3.87 -4.15 -3.13
CA PHE A 28 2.79 -3.20 -3.37
C PHE A 28 2.08 -3.47 -4.70
N GLU A 29 2.80 -3.82 -5.76
CA GLU A 29 2.17 -4.25 -7.02
C GLU A 29 1.27 -5.48 -6.82
N GLU A 30 1.78 -6.51 -6.13
CA GLU A 30 1.00 -7.70 -5.78
C GLU A 30 -0.24 -7.35 -4.94
N LEU A 31 -0.12 -6.43 -3.98
CA LEU A 31 -1.26 -5.96 -3.18
C LEU A 31 -2.31 -5.25 -4.05
N LEU A 32 -1.89 -4.42 -5.00
CA LEU A 32 -2.82 -3.74 -5.92
C LEU A 32 -3.52 -4.73 -6.86
N GLU A 33 -2.84 -5.79 -7.30
CA GLU A 33 -3.45 -6.87 -8.07
C GLU A 33 -4.47 -7.65 -7.25
N LEU A 34 -4.15 -7.97 -5.99
CA LEU A 34 -5.10 -8.61 -5.07
C LEU A 34 -6.33 -7.73 -4.87
N MET A 35 -6.15 -6.43 -4.59
CA MET A 35 -7.26 -5.49 -4.44
C MET A 35 -8.15 -5.40 -5.69
N ARG A 36 -7.59 -5.51 -6.89
CA ARG A 36 -8.38 -5.50 -8.14
C ARG A 36 -9.24 -6.74 -8.32
N ARG A 37 -8.86 -7.85 -7.69
CA ARG A 37 -9.54 -9.15 -7.80
C ARG A 37 -10.45 -9.45 -6.60
N SER A 38 -10.25 -8.75 -5.49
CA SER A 38 -11.05 -8.87 -4.26
C SER A 38 -12.40 -8.19 -4.37
N ASP A 39 -13.35 -8.68 -3.56
CA ASP A 39 -14.68 -8.10 -3.49
C ASP A 39 -14.67 -6.70 -2.87
N PRO A 40 -15.57 -5.79 -3.29
CA PRO A 40 -15.65 -4.43 -2.73
C PRO A 40 -15.85 -4.39 -1.21
N SER A 41 -16.50 -5.41 -0.64
CA SER A 41 -16.69 -5.55 0.80
C SER A 41 -15.36 -5.79 1.52
N GLU A 42 -14.50 -6.65 0.98
CA GLU A 42 -13.16 -6.87 1.55
C GLU A 42 -12.30 -5.61 1.44
N ILE A 43 -12.38 -4.91 0.31
CA ILE A 43 -11.67 -3.63 0.11
C ILE A 43 -12.10 -2.58 1.14
N ARG A 44 -13.38 -2.55 1.52
CA ARG A 44 -13.86 -1.64 2.58
C ARG A 44 -13.30 -2.00 3.94
N GLU A 45 -13.21 -3.28 4.26
CA GLU A 45 -12.68 -3.72 5.56
C GLU A 45 -11.19 -3.41 5.73
N ILE A 46 -10.42 -3.43 4.64
CA ILE A 46 -8.98 -3.18 4.66
C ILE A 46 -8.59 -1.74 4.31
N LYS A 47 -9.57 -0.86 4.11
CA LYS A 47 -9.33 0.51 3.65
C LYS A 47 -8.45 1.29 4.62
N ASP A 48 -8.78 1.22 5.91
CA ASP A 48 -8.07 1.97 6.96
C ASP A 48 -6.64 1.44 7.12
N ASP A 49 -6.46 0.10 7.10
CA ASP A 49 -5.12 -0.51 7.14
C ASP A 49 -4.27 -0.16 5.92
N PHE A 50 -4.88 -0.10 4.73
CA PHE A 50 -4.21 0.32 3.50
C PHE A 50 -3.78 1.78 3.53
N GLU A 51 -4.59 2.64 4.14
CA GLU A 51 -4.28 4.06 4.32
C GLU A 51 -3.10 4.23 5.28
N GLU A 52 -3.06 3.49 6.38
CA GLU A 52 -1.93 3.48 7.32
C GLU A 52 -0.63 2.98 6.66
N ILE A 53 -0.69 1.91 5.87
CA ILE A 53 0.44 1.41 5.08
C ILE A 53 0.96 2.49 4.11
N ARG A 54 0.06 3.24 3.48
CA ARG A 54 0.45 4.36 2.61
C ARG A 54 1.14 5.48 3.38
N GLU A 55 0.68 5.80 4.59
CA GLU A 55 1.31 6.81 5.45
C GLU A 55 2.69 6.38 5.93
N LEU A 56 2.82 5.14 6.38
CA LEU A 56 4.10 4.56 6.79
C LEU A 56 5.09 4.53 5.62
N LEU A 57 4.64 4.11 4.44
CA LEU A 57 5.44 4.18 3.23
C LEU A 57 5.89 5.61 2.97
N PHE A 58 4.98 6.58 2.95
CA PHE A 58 5.32 7.99 2.69
C PHE A 58 6.39 8.49 3.66
N ARG A 59 6.20 8.25 4.97
CA ARG A 59 7.14 8.65 6.02
C ARG A 59 8.50 7.98 5.84
N ASN A 60 8.53 6.68 5.53
CA ASN A 60 9.77 5.96 5.30
C ASN A 60 10.48 6.47 4.05
N LEU A 61 9.73 6.75 2.98
CA LEU A 61 10.28 7.33 1.77
C LEU A 61 10.86 8.74 2.01
N GLU A 62 10.25 9.55 2.86
CA GLU A 62 10.81 10.84 3.28
C GLU A 62 12.13 10.67 4.03
N ILE A 63 12.22 9.68 4.91
CA ILE A 63 13.45 9.35 5.67
C ILE A 63 14.57 8.88 4.74
N ILE A 64 14.26 8.02 3.76
CA ILE A 64 15.27 7.33 2.93
C ILE A 64 15.71 8.18 1.75
N SER A 65 14.77 8.90 1.11
CA SER A 65 15.01 9.42 -0.24
C SER A 65 14.97 10.94 -0.37
N GLY A 66 14.20 11.66 0.46
CA GLY A 66 13.74 12.99 0.06
C GLY A 66 13.10 13.05 -1.36
N GLY A 67 12.73 11.91 -1.97
CA GLY A 67 12.77 11.74 -3.44
C GLY A 67 12.00 10.56 -4.10
N LEU A 68 11.23 9.73 -3.40
CA LEU A 68 10.40 8.65 -3.99
C LEU A 68 8.94 9.08 -4.31
N LYS A 69 8.74 10.39 -4.48
CA LYS A 69 7.51 11.05 -4.95
C LYS A 69 6.85 10.41 -6.19
N PRO A 70 7.59 9.87 -7.19
CA PRO A 70 6.98 9.34 -8.42
C PRO A 70 6.12 8.07 -8.24
N LEU A 71 6.44 7.21 -7.27
CA LEU A 71 5.70 5.96 -7.06
C LEU A 71 4.34 6.21 -6.37
N LEU A 72 4.28 7.22 -5.50
CA LEU A 72 3.07 7.60 -4.76
C LEU A 72 2.02 8.30 -5.64
N GLU A 73 2.45 9.12 -6.59
CA GLU A 73 1.58 9.79 -7.57
C GLU A 73 0.85 8.76 -8.46
N ARG A 74 1.51 7.62 -8.75
CA ARG A 74 0.96 6.54 -9.58
C ARG A 74 -0.22 5.82 -8.90
N GLY A 75 -0.24 5.75 -7.56
CA GLY A 75 -1.34 5.19 -6.77
C GLY A 75 -2.55 6.12 -6.59
N LYS A 76 -2.35 7.45 -6.68
CA LYS A 76 -3.43 8.44 -6.56
C LYS A 76 -4.35 8.51 -7.79
N GLY A 77 -3.86 8.12 -8.96
CA GLY A 77 -4.53 8.39 -10.24
C GLY A 77 -5.62 7.41 -10.69
N GLY A 78 -5.76 6.22 -10.08
CA GLY A 78 -6.51 5.13 -10.73
C GLY A 78 -7.57 4.40 -9.92
N LEU A 79 -7.46 4.34 -8.59
CA LEU A 79 -8.31 3.43 -7.78
C LEU A 79 -9.44 4.11 -7.02
N PHE A 80 -9.32 5.40 -6.72
CA PHE A 80 -10.33 6.14 -5.95
C PHE A 80 -10.92 7.35 -6.68
N SER A 81 -10.49 7.62 -7.91
CA SER A 81 -11.02 8.72 -8.74
C SER A 81 -12.25 8.29 -9.54
N ARG A 82 -13.29 7.80 -8.84
CA ARG A 82 -14.64 7.70 -9.38
C ARG A 82 -15.67 8.06 -8.32
N ARG A 83 -16.27 9.23 -8.53
CA ARG A 83 -17.51 9.78 -7.97
C ARG A 83 -17.49 10.17 -6.48
N VAL A 84 -17.41 11.47 -6.24
CA VAL A 84 -18.60 12.32 -6.02
C VAL A 84 -18.32 13.72 -6.55
#